data_AF-A0ABC9N6G8-F1
#
_entry.id   AF-A0ABC9N6G8-F1
#
_cell.length_a   1.000
_cell.length_b   1.000
_cell.length_c   1.000
_cell.angle_alpha   90.00
_cell.angle_beta   90.00
_cell.angle_gamma   90.00
#
_symmetry.space_group_name_H-M   'P 1'
#
loop_
_entity.id
_entity.type
_entity.pdbx_description
1 polymer ?
#
loop_
_entity_poly.entity_id
_entity_poly.type
_entity_poly.pdbx_seq_one_letter_code
_entity_poly.pdbx_strand_id
1 'polypeptide(L)'
;MKIYKDFAQVLIKRASDLYKDDYFRIGLKEKVYAFDSSTMKLCLNLYPWAKFHHNKGTFKMHTLINLRGSIPTFIWLTEGKVYDMNGLDVISVEPEAYYLLDKGYVSIGFITTFKSVMHSM
;
A
#
# COMPACT_ATOMS: atom_id res chain seq x y z
N MET A 1 12.67 -7.33 -13.47
CA MET A 1 11.59 -7.03 -12.51
C MET A 1 10.23 -6.76 -13.15
N LYS A 2 10.14 -6.30 -14.41
CA LYS A 2 8.87 -6.00 -15.09
C LYS A 2 7.92 -7.20 -15.23
N ILE A 3 8.43 -8.37 -15.60
CA ILE A 3 7.63 -9.60 -15.68
C ILE A 3 6.91 -9.92 -14.37
N TYR A 4 7.60 -9.86 -13.23
CA TYR A 4 6.99 -10.13 -11.92
C TYR A 4 5.93 -9.09 -11.55
N LYS A 5 6.17 -7.81 -11.88
CA LYS A 5 5.17 -6.75 -11.69
C LYS A 5 3.91 -7.04 -12.51
N ASP A 6 4.08 -7.27 -13.81
CA ASP A 6 2.95 -7.45 -14.73
C ASP A 6 2.18 -8.73 -14.36
N PHE A 7 2.88 -9.80 -13.99
CA PHE A 7 2.26 -11.03 -13.48
C PHE A 7 1.49 -10.80 -12.17
N ALA A 8 2.08 -10.08 -11.21
CA ALA A 8 1.40 -9.73 -9.96
C ALA A 8 0.13 -8.91 -10.21
N GLN A 9 0.16 -7.94 -11.13
CA GLN A 9 -1.02 -7.15 -11.50
C GLN A 9 -2.15 -8.02 -12.07
N VAL A 10 -1.81 -9.02 -12.90
CA VAL A 10 -2.80 -9.99 -13.41
C VAL A 10 -3.40 -10.82 -12.28
N LEU A 11 -2.57 -11.32 -11.35
CA LEU A 11 -3.04 -12.12 -10.21
C LEU A 11 -3.91 -11.30 -9.26
N ILE A 12 -3.52 -10.07 -8.95
CA ILE A 12 -4.29 -9.14 -8.12
C ILE A 12 -5.67 -8.90 -8.72
N LYS A 13 -5.74 -8.63 -10.04
CA LYS A 13 -7.01 -8.43 -10.74
C LYS A 13 -7.91 -9.66 -10.62
N ARG A 14 -7.36 -10.84 -10.92
CA ARG A 14 -8.11 -12.12 -10.83
C ARG A 14 -8.63 -12.38 -9.43
N ALA A 15 -7.79 -12.20 -8.42
CA ALA A 15 -8.21 -12.34 -7.03
C ALA A 15 -9.31 -11.31 -6.70
N SER A 16 -9.13 -10.04 -7.09
CA SER A 16 -10.11 -8.99 -6.80
C SER A 16 -11.49 -9.34 -7.36
N ASP A 17 -11.55 -9.88 -8.58
CA ASP A 17 -12.80 -10.30 -9.21
C ASP A 17 -13.44 -11.51 -8.52
N LEU A 18 -12.63 -12.47 -8.04
CA LEU A 18 -13.10 -13.69 -7.36
C LEU A 18 -13.68 -13.40 -5.97
N TYR A 19 -13.07 -12.47 -5.22
CA TYR A 19 -13.39 -12.18 -3.83
C TYR A 19 -14.24 -10.92 -3.64
N LYS A 20 -14.75 -10.31 -4.72
CA LYS A 20 -15.52 -9.05 -4.64
C LYS A 20 -16.81 -9.20 -3.81
N ASP A 21 -17.44 -10.37 -3.88
CA ASP A 21 -18.73 -10.67 -3.23
C ASP A 21 -18.55 -11.49 -1.93
N ASP A 22 -17.30 -11.75 -1.52
CA ASP A 22 -17.02 -12.53 -0.32
C ASP A 22 -17.55 -11.84 0.93
N TYR A 23 -18.03 -12.67 1.86
CA TYR A 23 -18.58 -12.17 3.13
C TYR A 23 -17.49 -11.44 3.91
N PHE A 24 -17.70 -10.15 4.11
CA PHE A 24 -16.80 -9.36 4.93
C PHE A 24 -17.18 -9.46 6.39
N ARG A 25 -16.26 -9.97 7.22
CA ARG A 25 -16.52 -10.34 8.62
C ARG A 25 -17.12 -9.22 9.49
N ILE A 26 -16.88 -7.96 9.13
CA ILE A 26 -17.37 -6.79 9.87
C ILE A 26 -18.70 -6.22 9.34
N GLY A 27 -19.32 -6.86 8.35
CA GLY A 27 -20.68 -6.52 7.89
C GLY A 27 -20.82 -5.20 7.12
N LEU A 28 -19.71 -4.52 6.79
CA LEU A 28 -19.73 -3.32 5.96
C LEU A 28 -19.91 -3.68 4.47
N LYS A 29 -20.64 -2.82 3.75
CA LYS A 29 -20.81 -2.95 2.29
C LYS A 29 -19.66 -2.25 1.56
N GLU A 30 -19.25 -1.13 2.11
CA GLU A 30 -18.17 -0.27 1.65
C GLU A 30 -16.83 -1.02 1.66
N LYS A 31 -15.89 -0.54 0.85
CA LYS A 31 -14.53 -1.07 0.86
C LYS A 31 -13.79 -0.57 2.09
N VAL A 32 -13.00 -1.46 2.66
CA VAL A 32 -12.14 -1.15 3.80
C VAL A 32 -10.73 -1.51 3.43
N TYR A 33 -9.87 -0.50 3.41
CA TYR A 33 -8.47 -0.62 3.07
C TYR A 33 -7.60 -0.55 4.32
N ALA A 34 -6.54 -1.34 4.37
CA ALA A 34 -5.45 -1.14 5.31
C ALA A 34 -4.20 -0.70 4.54
N PHE A 35 -3.53 0.33 5.03
CA PHE A 35 -2.24 0.77 4.49
C PHE A 35 -1.15 0.55 5.52
N ASP A 36 -0.11 -0.18 5.11
CA ASP A 36 1.08 -0.37 5.92
C ASP A 36 2.31 -0.62 5.05
N SER A 37 3.50 -0.52 5.65
CA SER A 37 4.78 -0.76 4.99
C SER A 37 5.51 -1.94 5.62
N SER A 38 6.07 -2.79 4.78
CA SER A 38 6.95 -3.89 5.21
C SER A 38 8.39 -3.61 4.79
N THR A 39 9.32 -3.75 5.73
CA THR A 39 10.76 -3.54 5.47
C THR A 39 11.43 -4.88 5.22
N MET A 40 11.97 -5.08 4.01
CA MET A 40 12.64 -6.32 3.60
C MET A 40 14.14 -6.09 3.43
N LYS A 41 14.93 -6.88 4.16
CA LYS A 41 16.40 -6.88 4.05
C LYS A 41 16.83 -7.74 2.87
N LEU A 42 17.86 -7.30 2.16
CA LEU A 42 18.41 -8.00 1.01
C LEU A 42 19.93 -7.83 0.91
N CYS A 43 20.56 -8.62 0.05
CA CYS A 43 21.98 -8.50 -0.25
C CYS A 43 22.24 -7.37 -1.25
N LEU A 44 23.06 -6.38 -0.88
CA LEU A 44 23.42 -5.26 -1.76
C LEU A 44 24.14 -5.69 -3.04
N ASN A 45 24.85 -6.82 -3.02
CA ASN A 45 25.52 -7.34 -4.23
C ASN A 45 24.50 -7.71 -5.33
N LEU A 46 23.30 -8.17 -4.93
CA LEU A 46 22.23 -8.52 -5.87
C LEU A 46 21.34 -7.31 -6.21
N TYR A 47 21.15 -6.39 -5.26
CA TYR A 47 20.31 -5.21 -5.45
C TYR A 47 21.02 -3.93 -4.97
N PRO A 48 21.95 -3.38 -5.78
CA PRO A 48 22.74 -2.21 -5.39
C PRO A 48 21.93 -0.93 -5.19
N TRP A 49 20.70 -0.88 -5.73
CA TRP A 49 19.80 0.27 -5.62
C TRP A 49 19.12 0.37 -4.24
N ALA A 50 18.96 -0.73 -3.52
CA ALA A 50 18.21 -0.80 -2.28
C ALA A 50 19.10 -0.46 -1.08
N LYS A 51 19.71 0.74 -1.10
CA LYS A 51 20.68 1.16 -0.08
C LYS A 51 19.98 1.62 1.20
N PHE A 52 20.56 1.26 2.34
CA PHE A 52 20.21 1.77 3.65
C PHE A 52 21.49 2.09 4.45
N HIS A 53 21.35 2.40 5.75
CA HIS A 53 22.50 2.71 6.62
C HIS A 53 23.48 1.54 6.77
N HIS A 54 24.76 1.86 6.97
CA HIS A 54 25.84 0.93 7.32
C HIS A 54 26.02 -0.27 6.35
N ASN A 55 26.02 -0.03 5.03
CA ASN A 55 26.15 -1.08 4.00
C ASN A 55 25.10 -2.20 4.11
N LYS A 56 23.94 -1.93 4.70
CA LYS A 56 22.81 -2.86 4.69
C LYS A 56 21.91 -2.54 3.50
N GLY A 57 21.48 -3.60 2.81
CA GLY A 57 20.53 -3.49 1.71
C GLY A 57 19.12 -3.71 2.21
N THR A 58 18.23 -2.76 1.95
CA THR A 58 16.85 -2.80 2.40
C THR A 58 15.96 -2.05 1.41
N PHE A 59 14.78 -2.61 1.15
CA PHE A 59 13.69 -1.89 0.52
C PHE A 59 12.44 -1.95 1.39
N LYS A 60 11.56 -0.99 1.19
CA LYS A 60 10.23 -0.95 1.81
C LYS A 60 9.19 -1.26 0.75
N MET A 61 8.17 -2.00 1.16
CA MET A 61 6.98 -2.29 0.36
C MET A 61 5.77 -1.66 1.06
N HIS A 62 5.32 -0.53 0.53
CA HIS A 62 4.13 0.16 0.98
C HIS A 62 2.93 -0.45 0.26
N THR A 63 1.98 -0.99 1.02
CA THR A 63 0.90 -1.80 0.48
C THR A 63 -0.44 -1.28 0.96
N LEU A 64 -1.35 -1.04 0.01
CA LEU A 64 -2.78 -0.87 0.30
C LEU A 64 -3.47 -2.22 0.07
N ILE A 65 -4.15 -2.73 1.09
CA ILE A 65 -4.83 -4.03 1.04
C ILE A 65 -6.32 -3.82 1.22
N ASN A 66 -7.14 -4.34 0.31
CA ASN A 66 -8.57 -4.48 0.53
C ASN A 66 -8.82 -5.61 1.54
N LEU A 67 -9.36 -5.26 2.70
CA LEU A 67 -9.57 -6.20 3.81
C LEU A 67 -10.68 -7.21 3.56
N ARG A 68 -11.57 -7.03 2.56
CA ARG A 68 -12.61 -8.01 2.23
C ARG A 68 -12.02 -9.35 1.80
N GLY A 69 -11.02 -9.33 0.91
CA GLY A 69 -10.33 -10.53 0.43
C GLY A 69 -8.88 -10.63 0.87
N SER A 70 -8.38 -9.68 1.68
CA SER A 70 -6.96 -9.51 1.98
C SER A 70 -6.09 -9.39 0.71
N ILE A 71 -6.60 -8.66 -0.29
CA ILE A 71 -5.97 -8.54 -1.61
C ILE A 71 -5.26 -7.19 -1.72
N PRO A 72 -3.97 -7.16 -2.10
CA PRO A 72 -3.26 -5.90 -2.32
C PRO A 72 -3.82 -5.19 -3.55
N THR A 73 -4.21 -3.94 -3.41
CA THR A 73 -4.73 -3.08 -4.51
C THR A 73 -3.68 -2.08 -4.99
N PHE A 74 -2.69 -1.77 -4.15
CA PHE A 74 -1.57 -0.90 -4.49
C PHE A 74 -0.30 -1.41 -3.80
N ILE A 75 0.81 -1.38 -4.54
CA ILE A 75 2.14 -1.73 -4.02
C ILE A 75 3.14 -0.69 -4.54
N TRP A 76 3.84 -0.02 -3.63
CA TRP A 76 4.93 0.89 -3.95
C TRP A 76 6.22 0.41 -3.29
N LEU A 77 7.24 0.17 -4.11
CA LEU A 77 8.55 -0.26 -3.65
C LEU A 77 9.49 0.94 -3.59
N THR A 78 10.12 1.14 -2.44
CA THR A 78 11.07 2.24 -2.23
C THR A 78 12.34 1.75 -1.56
N GLU A 79 13.40 2.56 -1.62
CA GLU A 79 14.56 2.37 -0.75
C GLU A 79 14.16 2.38 0.73
N GLY A 80 14.92 1.67 1.58
CA GLY A 80 14.62 1.56 3.01
C GLY A 80 14.65 2.89 3.80
N LYS A 81 15.25 3.94 3.23
CA LYS A 81 15.36 5.27 3.85
C LYS A 81 14.10 6.14 3.69
N VAL A 82 13.17 5.76 2.82
CA VAL A 82 11.95 6.53 2.58
C VAL A 82 11.03 6.42 3.78
N TYR A 83 10.48 7.54 4.23
CA TYR A 83 9.50 7.60 5.32
C TYR A 83 8.16 7.04 4.84
N ASP A 84 7.51 6.25 5.70
CA ASP A 84 6.29 5.53 5.34
C ASP A 84 5.11 6.48 5.10
N MET A 85 5.11 7.63 5.76
CA MET A 85 4.15 8.72 5.58
C MET A 85 4.04 9.17 4.12
N ASN A 86 5.16 9.18 3.39
CA ASN A 86 5.21 9.60 1.99
C ASN A 86 4.39 8.67 1.08
N GLY A 87 4.11 7.44 1.54
CA GLY A 87 3.26 6.50 0.85
C GLY A 87 1.81 6.98 0.73
N LEU A 88 1.35 7.84 1.66
CA LEU A 88 -0.01 8.37 1.63
C LEU A 88 -0.24 9.40 0.52
N ASP A 89 0.82 10.06 0.06
CA ASP A 89 0.73 11.06 -1.02
C ASP A 89 0.59 10.41 -2.40
N VAL A 90 0.87 9.11 -2.52
CA VAL A 90 0.88 8.37 -3.79
C VAL A 90 -0.26 7.37 -3.93
N ILE A 91 -1.00 7.08 -2.86
CA ILE A 91 -2.19 6.23 -2.94
C ILE A 91 -3.37 7.00 -3.56
N SER A 92 -4.13 6.32 -4.39
CA SER A 92 -5.42 6.83 -4.86
C SER A 92 -6.48 6.63 -3.78
N VAL A 93 -7.14 7.71 -3.39
CA VAL A 93 -8.25 7.67 -2.44
C VAL A 93 -9.55 7.43 -3.20
N GLU A 94 -10.28 6.38 -2.82
CA GLU A 94 -11.60 6.08 -3.36
C GLU A 94 -12.68 6.72 -2.47
N PRO A 95 -13.72 7.34 -3.06
CA PRO A 95 -14.86 7.85 -2.30
C PRO A 95 -15.60 6.69 -1.62
N GLU A 96 -16.26 7.00 -0.51
CA GLU A 96 -17.10 6.04 0.24
C GLU A 96 -16.34 4.78 0.71
N ALA A 97 -15.02 4.88 0.90
CA ALA A 97 -14.19 3.81 1.44
C ALA A 97 -13.57 4.20 2.79
N TYR A 98 -13.35 3.20 3.64
CA TYR A 98 -12.67 3.37 4.93
C TYR A 98 -11.19 3.00 4.80
N TYR A 99 -10.31 3.79 5.41
CA TYR A 99 -8.87 3.56 5.42
C TYR A 99 -8.38 3.39 6.86
N LEU A 100 -7.81 2.22 7.14
CA LEU A 100 -7.16 1.87 8.39
C LEU A 100 -5.66 2.11 8.22
N LEU A 101 -5.12 2.96 9.09
CA LEU A 101 -3.71 3.36 9.10
C LEU A 101 -3.16 3.12 10.50
N ASP A 102 -1.87 2.78 10.59
CA ASP A 102 -1.16 2.86 11.88
C ASP A 102 -1.13 4.33 12.37
N LYS A 103 -1.13 4.53 13.69
CA LYS A 103 -1.01 5.84 14.32
C LYS A 103 0.17 6.66 13.79
N GLY A 104 1.28 6.02 13.40
CA GLY A 104 2.45 6.68 12.83
C GLY A 104 2.20 7.40 11.50
N TYR A 105 1.13 7.07 10.78
CA TYR A 105 0.74 7.72 9.51
C TYR A 105 -0.16 8.94 9.71
N VAL A 106 -0.72 9.13 10.91
CA VAL A 106 -1.62 10.25 11.21
C VAL A 106 -0.79 11.53 11.39
N SER A 107 -0.65 12.29 10.30
CA SER A 107 -0.08 13.63 10.32
C SER A 107 -1.11 14.68 9.92
N ILE A 108 -0.92 15.94 10.33
CA ILE A 108 -1.77 17.07 9.93
C ILE A 108 -1.79 17.26 8.41
N GLY A 109 -0.66 17.00 7.73
CA GLY A 109 -0.56 17.05 6.27
C GLY A 109 -1.49 16.04 5.60
N PHE A 110 -1.47 14.79 6.08
CA PHE A 110 -2.34 13.73 5.57
C PHE A 110 -3.84 14.08 5.68
N ILE A 111 -4.29 14.55 6.85
CA ILE A 111 -5.70 14.91 7.06
C ILE A 111 -6.14 16.00 6.08
N THR A 112 -5.25 16.92 5.72
CA THR A 112 -5.54 18.01 4.79
C THR A 112 -5.65 17.51 3.35
N THR A 113 -4.72 16.66 2.91
CA THR A 113 -4.77 16.01 1.58
C THR A 113 -6.01 15.13 1.42
N PHE A 114 -6.31 14.30 2.43
CA PHE A 114 -7.47 13.41 2.41
C PHE A 114 -8.79 14.20 2.32
N LYS A 115 -8.89 15.31 3.07
CA LYS A 115 -10.05 16.22 2.98
C LYS A 115 -10.16 16.91 1.63
N SER A 116 -9.04 17.33 1.03
CA SER A 116 -9.03 18.00 -0.28
C SER A 116 -9.54 17.08 -1.40
N VAL A 117 -9.09 15.82 -1.42
CA VAL A 117 -9.55 14.83 -2.41
C VAL A 117 -11.04 14.53 -2.24
N MET A 118 -11.53 14.46 -0.99
CA MET A 118 -12.96 14.25 -0.70
C MET A 118 -13.85 15.48 -1.01
N HIS A 119 -13.30 16.70 -1.05
CA HIS A 119 -14.05 17.94 -1.35
C HIS A 119 -14.03 18.33 -2.83
N SER A 120 -13.13 17.75 -3.62
CA SER A 120 -12.95 18.06 -5.05
C SER A 120 -13.76 17.12 -5.97
N MET A 121 -14.65 16.31 -5.40
CA MET A 121 -15.53 15.36 -6.11
C MET A 121 -16.99 15.72 -5.90
#